data_AF-U6RNG1-F1
#
_entry.id   AF-U6RNG1-F1
#
_cell.length_a   1.000
_cell.length_b   1.000
_cell.length_c   1.000
_cell.angle_alpha   90.00
_cell.angle_beta   90.00
_cell.angle_gamma   90.00
#
_symmetry.space_group_name_H-M   'P 1'
#
loop_
_entity.id
_entity.type
_entity.pdbx_description
1 polymer ?
#
loop_
_entity_poly.entity_id
_entity_poly.type
_entity_poly.pdbx_seq_one_letter_code
_entity_poly.pdbx_strand_id
1 'polypeptide(L)' 'MAKTLTVKRGSVSKLARLFECTEQTVRNAIRGVTIEGDAERIRVEAVKQGFAVKEKPLTMEEYNRYYKEV' A
#
# COMPACT_ATOMS: atom_id res chain seq x y z
N MET A 1 13.05 4.20 9.56
CA MET A 1 13.16 4.46 8.11
C MET A 1 11.80 4.26 7.48
N ALA A 2 11.29 5.26 6.73
CA ALA A 2 9.98 5.19 6.10
C ALA A 2 10.03 4.24 4.88
N LYS A 3 9.18 3.20 4.87
CA LYS A 3 9.10 2.21 3.78
C LYS A 3 8.48 2.90 2.56
N THR A 4 9.27 3.17 1.53
CA THR A 4 8.79 3.80 0.29
C THR A 4 8.55 2.73 -0.78
N LEU A 5 7.30 2.64 -1.25
CA LEU A 5 6.88 1.82 -2.37
C LEU A 5 7.01 2.58 -3.69
N THR A 6 7.66 1.99 -4.70
CA THR A 6 7.63 2.54 -6.06
C THR A 6 6.33 2.12 -6.75
N VAL A 7 5.56 3.10 -7.23
CA VAL A 7 4.24 2.90 -7.83
C VAL A 7 4.22 3.14 -9.34
N LYS A 8 3.36 2.42 -10.06
CA LYS A 8 3.10 2.64 -11.49
C LYS A 8 2.38 3.97 -11.71
N ARG A 9 2.56 4.56 -12.90
CA ARG A 9 1.86 5.79 -13.29
C ARG A 9 0.34 5.57 -13.26
N GLY A 10 -0.39 6.49 -12.63
CA GLY A 10 -1.85 6.44 -12.50
C GLY A 10 -2.37 5.54 -11.38
N SER A 11 -1.51 4.79 -10.69
CA SER A 11 -1.90 3.94 -9.56
C SER A 11 -2.43 4.74 -8.36
N VAL A 12 -1.83 5.91 -8.10
CA VAL A 12 -2.22 6.77 -6.97
C VAL A 12 -3.68 7.21 -7.10
N SER A 13 -4.09 7.68 -8.28
CA SER A 13 -5.47 8.14 -8.54
C SER A 13 -6.49 6.99 -8.46
N LYS A 14 -6.12 5.77 -8.86
CA LYS A 14 -6.97 4.59 -8.73
C LYS A 14 -7.18 4.19 -7.27
N LEU A 15 -6.12 4.17 -6.48
CA LEU A 15 -6.20 3.90 -5.04
C LEU A 15 -6.97 4.99 -4.30
N ALA A 16 -6.78 6.27 -4.66
CA ALA A 16 -7.50 7.38 -4.05
C ALA A 16 -9.02 7.23 -4.24
N ARG A 17 -9.46 6.81 -5.43
CA ARG A 17 -10.88 6.52 -5.70
C ARG A 17 -11.39 5.30 -4.94
N LEU A 18 -10.58 4.24 -4.85
CA LEU A 18 -10.98 3.00 -4.18
C LEU A 18 -11.17 3.18 -2.67
N PHE A 19 -10.33 4.02 -2.05
CA PHE A 19 -10.36 4.30 -0.61
C PHE A 19 -11.09 5.60 -0.27
N GLU A 20 -11.77 6.21 -1.25
CA GLU A 20 -12.51 7.47 -1.09
C GLU A 20 -11.69 8.56 -0.36
N CYS A 21 -10.41 8.67 -0.70
CA CYS A 21 -9.46 9.56 -0.04
C CYS A 21 -8.69 10.42 -1.05
N THR A 22 -7.87 11.35 -0.55
CA THR A 22 -7.06 12.20 -1.44
C THR A 22 -5.86 11.43 -1.99
N GLU A 23 -5.39 11.83 -3.18
CA GLU A 23 -4.12 11.31 -3.71
C GLU A 23 -2.94 11.57 -2.76
N GLN A 24 -2.99 12.64 -1.98
CA GLN A 24 -1.95 12.95 -1.00
C GLN A 24 -1.93 11.92 0.13
N THR A 25 -3.10 11.49 0.62
CA THR A 25 -3.24 10.41 1.60
C THR A 25 -2.60 9.12 1.08
N VAL A 26 -2.88 8.77 -0.18
CA VAL A 26 -2.28 7.61 -0.84
C VAL A 26 -0.76 7.73 -0.95
N ARG A 27 -0.23 8.90 -1.36
CA ARG A 27 1.22 9.12 -1.43
C ARG A 27 1.88 9.03 -0.06
N ASN A 28 1.24 9.56 0.98
CA ASN A 28 1.75 9.50 2.35
C ASN A 28 1.77 8.06 2.87
N ALA A 29 0.71 7.29 2.62
CA ALA A 29 0.64 5.87 2.95
C ALA A 29 1.75 5.08 2.23
N ILE A 30 1.91 5.28 0.92
CA ILE A 30 2.90 4.59 0.07
C ILE A 30 4.34 4.95 0.43
N ARG A 31 4.58 6.19 0.89
CA ARG A 31 5.89 6.64 1.38
C ARG A 31 6.17 6.22 2.83
N GLY A 32 5.20 5.62 3.52
CA GLY A 32 5.31 5.28 4.94
C GLY A 32 5.38 6.51 5.85
N VAL A 33 4.85 7.65 5.40
CA VAL A 33 4.73 8.90 6.19
C VAL A 33 3.59 8.80 7.20
N THR A 34 2.54 8.05 6.84
CA THR A 34 1.38 7.79 7.70
C THR A 34 1.29 6.28 7.94
N ILE A 35 1.20 5.88 9.21
CA ILE A 35 1.12 4.48 9.65
C ILE A 35 -0.23 4.14 10.30
N GLU A 36 -1.12 5.12 10.40
CA GLU A 36 -2.43 5.00 11.05
C GLU A 36 -3.57 4.99 10.02
N GLY A 37 -4.76 4.55 10.45
CA GLY A 37 -5.95 4.49 9.61
C GLY A 37 -5.81 3.52 8.43
N ASP A 38 -6.27 3.94 7.25
CA ASP A 38 -6.27 3.12 6.03
C ASP A 38 -4.88 3.01 5.35
N ALA A 39 -3.83 3.60 5.92
CA ALA A 39 -2.52 3.66 5.29
C ALA A 39 -1.90 2.26 5.03
N GLU A 40 -2.11 1.30 5.93
CA GLU A 40 -1.69 -0.10 5.71
C GLU A 40 -2.52 -0.74 4.59
N ARG A 41 -3.85 -0.57 4.62
CA ARG A 41 -4.76 -1.12 3.61
C ARG A 41 -4.44 -0.60 2.20
N ILE A 42 -4.12 0.69 2.06
CA ILE A 42 -3.69 1.29 0.79
C ILE A 42 -2.41 0.63 0.27
N ARG A 43 -1.43 0.39 1.15
CA ARG A 43 -0.16 -0.26 0.76
C ARG A 43 -0.37 -1.69 0.28
N VAL A 44 -1.18 -2.45 1.00
CA VAL A 44 -1.54 -3.84 0.66
C VAL A 44 -2.25 -3.91 -0.68
N GLU A 45 -3.26 -3.06 -0.87
CA GLU A 45 -4.06 -3.05 -2.10
C GLU A 45 -3.22 -2.58 -3.30
N ALA A 46 -2.27 -1.65 -3.08
CA ALA A 46 -1.30 -1.27 -4.11
C ALA A 46 -0.43 -2.45 -4.56
N VAL A 47 -0.02 -3.33 -3.65
CA VAL A 47 0.72 -4.56 -3.99
C VAL A 47 -0.19 -5.56 -4.69
N LYS A 48 -1.39 -5.82 -4.15
CA LYS A 48 -2.37 -6.77 -4.69
C LYS A 48 -2.77 -6.45 -6.13
N GLN A 49 -2.99 -5.18 -6.46
CA GLN A 49 -3.34 -4.77 -7.84
C GLN A 49 -2.12 -4.64 -8.76
N GLY A 50 -0.92 -4.98 -8.30
CA GLY A 50 0.33 -4.84 -9.06
C GLY A 50 0.66 -3.38 -9.38
N PHE A 51 0.16 -2.45 -8.58
CA PHE A 51 0.37 -1.02 -8.67
C PHE A 51 1.67 -0.57 -8.02
N ALA A 52 2.21 -1.34 -7.07
CA ALA A 52 3.52 -1.15 -6.46
C ALA A 52 4.49 -2.28 -6.85
N VAL A 53 5.73 -1.95 -7.20
CA VAL A 53 6.70 -2.90 -7.80
C VAL A 53 7.78 -3.38 -6.83
N LYS A 54 8.03 -2.70 -5.70
CA LYS A 54 9.02 -3.15 -4.71
C LYS A 54 8.68 -2.70 -3.30
N GLU A 55 8.26 -3.63 -2.45
CA GLU A 55 8.77 -3.69 -1.08
C GLU A 55 10.09 -4.49 -1.10
N LYS A 56 10.96 -4.34 -0.10
CA LYS A 56 11.70 -5.53 0.35
C LYS A 56 10.62 -6.58 0.63
N PRO A 57 10.59 -7.74 -0.05
CA PRO A 57 9.45 -8.63 0.01
C PRO A 57 9.19 -9.04 1.46
N LEU A 58 7.94 -8.89 1.93
CA LEU A 58 7.44 -9.65 3.07
C LEU A 58 7.71 -11.13 2.79
N THR A 59 8.21 -11.87 3.77
CA THR A 59 8.31 -13.31 3.60
C THR A 59 6.89 -13.88 3.45
N MET A 60 6.77 -15.03 2.77
CA MET A 60 5.48 -15.69 2.61
C MET A 60 4.81 -16.00 3.97
N GLU A 61 5.60 -16.18 5.03
CA GLU A 61 5.12 -16.35 6.40
C GLU A 61 4.49 -15.07 6.97
N GLU A 62 5.11 -13.90 6.74
CA GLU A 62 4.56 -12.62 7.20
C GLU A 62 3.25 -12.30 6.49
N TYR A 63 3.16 -12.55 5.18
CA TYR A 63 1.92 -12.39 4.42
C TYR A 63 0.80 -13.31 4.96
N ASN A 64 1.10 -14.60 5.15
CA ASN A 64 0.11 -15.56 5.65
C ASN A 64 -0.34 -15.25 7.08
N ARG A 65 0.54 -14.74 7.94
CA ARG A 65 0.19 -14.37 9.31
C ARG A 65 -0.76 -13.17 9.38
N TYR A 66 -0.60 -12.17 8.53
CA TYR A 66 -1.43 -10.96 8.56
C TYR A 66 -2.72 -11.08 7.74
N TYR A 67 -2.76 -11.97 6.73
CA TYR A 67 -3.84 -11.99 5.74
C TYR A 67 -4.52 -13.34 5.53
N LYS A 68 -4.13 -14.39 6.28
CA LYS A 68 -4.75 -15.72 6.21
C LYS A 68 -5.50 -16.05 7.49
N GLU A 69 -6.51 -15.25 7.81
CA GLU A 69 -7.66 -15.68 8.59
C GLU A 69 -8.95 -15.26 7.86
N VAL A 70 -9.34 -16.09 6.87
CA VAL A 70 -10.71 -16.60 6.64
C VAL A 70 -10.58 -17.98 5.98
#